data_AF-A0A0M0FDP8-F1
#
_entry.id   AF-A0A0M0FDP8-F1
#
_cell.length_a   1.000
_cell.length_b   1.000
_cell.length_c   1.000
_cell.angle_alpha   90.00
_cell.angle_beta   90.00
_cell.angle_gamma   90.00
#
_symmetry.space_group_name_H-M   'P 1'
#
loop_
_entity.id
_entity.type
_entity.pdbx_description
1 polymer ?
#
loop_
_entity_poly.entity_id
_entity_poly.type
_entity_poly.pdbx_seq_one_letter_code
_entity_poly.pdbx_strand_id
1 'polypeptide(L)'
;MEYYAAPEAGADIDQPDRDDLIDLIAALDTTANTFFLVYPADDDLEWSFAVSKNISAFGGFELDRSDPATGEHDITTAADPNAITDDILTWLTRR
;
A
#
# COMPACT_ATOMS: atom_id res chain seq x y z
N MET A 1 2.59 10.60 11.61
CA MET A 1 2.25 11.35 10.39
C MET A 1 0.84 10.95 9.99
N GLU A 2 0.03 11.88 9.51
CA GLU A 2 -1.30 11.57 8.97
C GLU A 2 -1.17 11.14 7.50
N TYR A 3 -1.91 10.12 7.12
CA TYR A 3 -1.85 9.42 5.85
C TYR A 3 -3.18 8.75 5.54
N TYR A 4 -3.42 8.51 4.25
CA TYR A 4 -4.60 7.84 3.73
C TYR A 4 -4.22 6.53 3.06
N ALA A 5 -5.18 5.62 2.95
CA ALA A 5 -5.16 4.54 1.96
C ALA A 5 -6.28 4.73 0.93
N ALA A 6 -5.91 4.88 -0.34
CA ALA A 6 -6.83 5.05 -1.47
C ALA A 6 -6.86 3.79 -2.34
N PRO A 7 -7.97 3.02 -2.35
CA PRO A 7 -8.17 1.99 -3.37
C PRO A 7 -8.37 2.60 -4.76
N GLU A 8 -8.08 1.83 -5.81
CA GLU A 8 -8.34 2.26 -7.20
C GLU A 8 -9.79 2.76 -7.42
N ALA A 9 -10.76 2.04 -6.85
CA ALA A 9 -12.15 2.47 -6.79
C ALA A 9 -12.68 2.37 -5.36
N GLY A 10 -13.32 3.45 -4.91
CA GLY A 10 -13.87 3.56 -3.57
C GLY A 10 -13.60 4.94 -2.98
N ALA A 11 -13.78 5.03 -1.67
CA ALA A 11 -13.38 6.19 -0.89
C ALA A 11 -12.06 5.90 -0.18
N ASP A 12 -11.29 6.95 0.05
CA ASP A 12 -10.06 6.88 0.83
C ASP A 12 -10.38 6.58 2.30
N ILE A 13 -9.51 5.79 2.92
CA ILE A 13 -9.57 5.48 4.35
C ILE A 13 -8.56 6.38 5.04
N ASP A 14 -9.04 7.22 5.96
CA ASP A 14 -8.21 8.05 6.83
C ASP A 14 -7.61 7.21 7.95
N GLN A 15 -6.28 7.25 8.11
CA GLN A 15 -5.56 6.52 9.15
C GLN A 15 -6.00 5.04 9.25
N PRO A 16 -5.92 4.27 8.15
CA PRO A 16 -6.39 2.88 8.14
C PRO A 16 -5.69 2.08 9.24
N ASP A 17 -6.47 1.30 9.98
CA ASP A 17 -5.92 0.38 10.94
C ASP A 17 -5.38 -0.89 10.25
N ARG A 18 -4.88 -1.83 11.05
CA ARG A 18 -4.32 -3.09 10.52
C ARG A 18 -5.36 -3.90 9.76
N ASP A 19 -6.60 -3.93 10.25
CA ASP A 19 -7.66 -4.74 9.66
C ASP A 19 -8.14 -4.08 8.36
N ASP A 20 -8.23 -2.74 8.32
CA ASP A 20 -8.52 -1.98 7.10
C ASP A 20 -7.51 -2.29 5.98
N LEU A 21 -6.20 -2.32 6.30
CA LEU A 21 -5.15 -2.67 5.33
C LEU A 21 -5.26 -4.12 4.83
N ILE A 22 -5.59 -5.06 5.72
CA ILE A 22 -5.79 -6.47 5.34
C ILE A 22 -7.00 -6.60 4.41
N ASP A 23 -8.09 -5.91 4.71
CA ASP A 23 -9.30 -5.92 3.89
C ASP A 23 -9.05 -5.30 2.51
N LEU A 24 -8.26 -4.21 2.43
CA LEU A 24 -7.82 -3.63 1.16
C LEU A 24 -7.01 -4.62 0.32
N ILE A 25 -6.05 -5.34 0.93
CA ILE A 25 -5.25 -6.35 0.22
C ILE A 25 -6.14 -7.50 -0.26
N ALA A 26 -7.05 -8.00 0.58
CA ALA A 26 -8.00 -9.06 0.21
C ALA A 26 -8.97 -8.61 -0.91
N ALA A 27 -9.34 -7.33 -0.94
CA ALA A 27 -10.18 -6.76 -1.98
C ALA A 27 -9.50 -6.81 -3.36
N LEU A 28 -8.17 -6.73 -3.44
CA LEU A 28 -7.44 -6.83 -4.71
C LEU A 28 -7.63 -8.20 -5.39
N ASP A 29 -7.93 -9.25 -4.62
CA ASP A 29 -8.17 -10.59 -5.16
C ASP A 29 -9.62 -10.87 -5.54
N THR A 30 -10.56 -10.08 -5.02
CA THR A 30 -11.99 -10.40 -5.08
C THR A 30 -12.83 -9.32 -5.77
N THR A 31 -12.28 -8.12 -5.96
CA THR A 31 -12.98 -6.98 -6.56
C THR A 31 -12.35 -6.58 -7.90
N ALA A 32 -12.87 -5.52 -8.51
CA ALA A 32 -12.26 -4.90 -9.70
C ALA A 32 -11.04 -4.03 -9.37
N ASN A 33 -10.75 -3.77 -8.09
CA ASN A 33 -9.57 -3.00 -7.69
C ASN A 33 -8.32 -3.81 -7.99
N THR A 34 -7.39 -3.20 -8.70
CA THR A 34 -6.11 -3.79 -9.08
C THR A 34 -4.97 -3.29 -8.20
N PHE A 35 -5.16 -2.16 -7.51
CA PHE A 35 -4.21 -1.61 -6.55
C PHE A 35 -4.88 -0.73 -5.48
N PHE A 36 -4.12 -0.38 -4.45
CA PHE A 36 -4.36 0.77 -3.58
C PHE A 36 -3.05 1.50 -3.29
N LEU A 37 -3.12 2.78 -2.92
CA LEU A 37 -1.98 3.59 -2.50
C LEU A 37 -2.12 3.99 -1.04
N VAL A 38 -1.00 3.96 -0.31
CA VAL A 38 -0.84 4.66 0.96
C VAL A 38 0.02 5.89 0.71
N TYR A 39 -0.46 7.06 1.11
CA TYR A 39 0.18 8.35 0.81
C TYR A 39 -0.09 9.37 1.94
N PRO A 40 0.76 10.39 2.10
CA PRO A 40 0.64 11.36 3.18
C PRO A 40 -0.62 12.21 3.02
N ALA A 41 -1.17 12.64 4.16
CA ALA A 41 -2.23 13.65 4.16
C ALA A 41 -1.70 15.08 3.92
N ASP A 42 -0.40 15.27 4.12
CA ASP A 42 0.29 16.53 3.86
C ASP A 42 0.71 16.59 2.38
N ASP A 43 0.12 17.51 1.63
CA ASP A 43 0.37 17.70 0.20
C ASP A 43 1.83 18.13 -0.12
N ASP A 44 2.61 18.59 0.87
CA ASP A 44 4.03 18.91 0.70
C ASP A 44 4.94 17.65 0.76
N LEU A 45 4.38 16.48 1.11
CA LEU A 45 5.09 15.20 1.14
C LEU A 45 4.72 14.35 -0.08
N GLU A 46 5.71 13.81 -0.77
CA GLU A 46 5.51 13.10 -2.05
C GLU A 46 5.82 11.59 -1.98
N TRP A 47 5.89 11.01 -0.77
CA TRP A 47 6.12 9.58 -0.63
C TRP A 47 4.85 8.77 -0.91
N SER A 48 5.00 7.53 -1.37
CA SER A 48 3.89 6.61 -1.58
C SER A 48 4.29 5.15 -1.32
N PHE A 49 3.34 4.35 -0.85
CA PHE A 49 3.43 2.89 -0.82
C PHE A 49 2.25 2.33 -1.62
N ALA A 50 2.50 1.81 -2.81
CA ALA A 50 1.48 1.16 -3.63
C ALA A 50 1.51 -0.36 -3.44
N VAL A 51 0.33 -0.95 -3.30
CA VAL A 51 0.13 -2.41 -3.34
C VAL A 51 -0.71 -2.73 -4.55
N SER A 52 -0.20 -3.58 -5.43
CA SER A 52 -0.93 -3.98 -6.64
C SER A 52 -0.94 -5.49 -6.80
N LYS A 53 -1.96 -6.01 -7.48
CA LYS A 53 -2.05 -7.44 -7.78
C LYS A 53 -0.94 -7.85 -8.75
N ASN A 54 -0.12 -8.81 -8.35
CA ASN A 54 0.92 -9.34 -9.21
C ASN A 54 0.33 -10.33 -10.22
N ILE A 55 0.46 -10.02 -11.51
CA ILE A 55 -0.07 -10.85 -12.61
C ILE A 55 0.86 -12.06 -12.91
N SER A 56 1.92 -12.27 -12.13
CA SER A 56 2.82 -13.41 -12.32
C SER A 56 2.11 -14.76 -12.13
N ALA A 57 2.68 -15.81 -12.75
CA ALA A 57 2.15 -17.17 -12.65
C ALA A 57 2.14 -17.75 -11.21
N PHE A 58 2.87 -17.10 -10.28
CA PHE A 58 2.92 -17.49 -8.87
C PHE A 58 1.91 -16.72 -8.00
N GLY A 59 1.17 -15.76 -8.59
CA GLY A 59 0.25 -14.88 -7.87
C GLY A 59 0.94 -13.89 -6.95
N GLY A 60 0.20 -13.43 -5.93
CA GLY A 60 0.68 -12.48 -4.93
C GLY A 60 0.51 -11.02 -5.33
N PHE A 61 1.28 -10.17 -4.68
CA PHE A 61 1.21 -8.72 -4.77
C PHE A 61 2.59 -8.12 -5.03
N GLU A 62 2.61 -7.01 -5.75
CA GLU A 62 3.76 -6.13 -5.89
C GLU A 62 3.61 -4.99 -4.88
N LEU A 63 4.72 -4.65 -4.22
CA LEU A 63 4.83 -3.58 -3.24
C LEU A 63 5.83 -2.57 -3.79
N ASP A 64 5.37 -1.39 -4.18
CA ASP A 64 6.19 -0.29 -4.67
C ASP A 64 6.26 0.80 -3.59
N ARG A 65 7.46 1.06 -3.07
CA ARG A 65 7.73 2.07 -2.06
C ARG A 65 8.55 3.18 -2.69
N SER A 66 8.03 4.40 -2.66
CA SER A 66 8.66 5.58 -3.24
C SER A 66 8.75 6.71 -2.22
N ASP A 67 9.90 7.33 -2.07
CA ASP A 67 10.10 8.55 -1.29
C ASP A 67 11.15 9.44 -1.98
N PRO A 68 10.71 10.45 -2.74
CA PRO A 68 11.61 11.38 -3.45
C PRO A 68 12.53 12.18 -2.52
N ALA A 69 12.10 12.46 -1.27
CA ALA A 69 12.89 13.25 -0.33
C ALA A 69 14.15 12.51 0.13
N THR A 70 14.10 11.17 0.15
CA THR A 70 15.25 10.31 0.48
C THR A 70 15.87 9.64 -0.76
N GLY A 71 15.21 9.73 -1.92
CA GLY A 71 15.59 9.03 -3.15
C GLY A 71 15.28 7.54 -3.13
N GLU A 72 14.46 7.08 -2.19
CA GLU A 72 14.03 5.69 -2.09
C GLU A 72 13.04 5.35 -3.21
N HIS A 73 13.31 4.24 -3.89
CA HIS A 73 12.38 3.62 -4.83
C HIS A 73 12.70 2.11 -4.86
N ASP A 74 11.85 1.29 -4.25
CA ASP A 74 12.04 -0.15 -4.10
C ASP A 74 10.76 -0.90 -4.47
N ILE A 75 10.90 -1.93 -5.29
CA ILE A 75 9.79 -2.78 -5.74
C ILE A 75 10.07 -4.21 -5.27
N THR A 76 9.18 -4.73 -4.44
CA THR A 76 9.27 -6.10 -3.92
C THR A 76 7.97 -6.87 -4.16
N THR A 77 7.97 -8.18 -3.87
CA THR A 77 6.78 -9.00 -4.02
C THR A 77 6.52 -9.79 -2.74
N ALA A 78 5.23 -9.96 -2.41
CA ALA A 78 4.78 -10.71 -1.25
C ALA A 78 3.41 -11.34 -1.53
N ALA A 79 3.05 -12.39 -0.80
CA ALA A 79 1.78 -13.10 -1.00
C ALA A 79 0.90 -13.18 0.26
N ASP A 80 1.46 -12.90 1.44
CA ASP A 80 0.71 -12.94 2.70
C ASP A 80 0.23 -11.52 3.07
N PRO A 81 -1.09 -11.28 3.15
CA PRO A 81 -1.64 -9.98 3.55
C PRO A 81 -1.13 -9.49 4.92
N ASN A 82 -0.84 -10.39 5.86
CA ASN A 82 -0.30 -10.00 7.16
C ASN A 82 1.12 -9.45 7.02
N ALA A 83 1.97 -10.14 6.26
CA ALA A 83 3.34 -9.70 6.02
C ALA A 83 3.38 -8.38 5.25
N ILE A 84 2.48 -8.19 4.28
CA ILE A 84 2.35 -6.93 3.52
C ILE A 84 1.92 -5.80 4.46
N THR A 85 0.92 -6.04 5.30
CA THR A 85 0.43 -5.04 6.26
C THR A 85 1.53 -4.63 7.25
N ASP A 86 2.27 -5.60 7.79
CA ASP A 86 3.38 -5.32 8.70
C ASP A 86 4.51 -4.54 8.00
N ASP A 87 4.74 -4.78 6.71
CA ASP A 87 5.71 -4.05 5.89
C ASP A 87 5.29 -2.60 5.64
N ILE A 88 4.02 -2.35 5.31
CA ILE A 88 3.44 -1.00 5.19
C ILE A 88 3.64 -0.24 6.51
N LEU A 89 3.18 -0.81 7.63
CA LEU A 89 3.25 -0.14 8.93
C LEU A 89 4.70 0.12 9.36
N THR A 90 5.60 -0.85 9.13
CA THR A 90 7.03 -0.69 9.42
C THR A 90 7.65 0.42 8.59
N TRP A 91 7.34 0.49 7.30
CA TRP A 91 7.83 1.54 6.41
C TRP A 91 7.33 2.92 6.84
N LEU A 92 6.05 3.03 7.20
CA LEU A 92 5.44 4.26 7.72
C LEU A 92 6.08 4.74 9.03
N THR A 93 6.58 3.85 9.90
CA THR A 93 7.28 4.28 11.13
C THR A 93 8.56 5.08 10.89
N ARG A 94 9.09 5.07 9.65
CA ARG A 94 10.28 5.81 9.24
C ARG A 94 9.95 7.14 8.56
N ARG A 95 8.67 7.50 8.51
CA ARG A 95 8.16 8.75 7.92
C ARG A 95 7.71 9.73 8.99
#